data_AF-A0A4S2JA71-F1
#
_entry.id   AF-A0A4S2JA71-F1
#
_cell.length_a   1.000
_cell.length_b   1.000
_cell.length_c   1.000
_cell.angle_alpha   90.00
_cell.angle_beta   90.00
_cell.angle_gamma   90.00
#
_symmetry.space_group_name_H-M   'P 1'
#
loop_
_entity.id
_entity.type
_entity.pdbx_description
1 polymer ?
#
loop_
_entity_poly.entity_id
_entity_poly.type
_entity_poly.pdbx_seq_one_letter_code
_entity_poly.pdbx_strand_id
1 'polypeptide(L)'
;MHVSVILGVVLLQAIYVSAGPPDWIPPEMLEMVQADKKRCMAEHGTSQALIDEVNDGKLTNDRSITCYMNCLLDAFSLVDEEGNLEAEMLLTVIPEQFLEIGTKILNKCAKQDGADPCEKIFEVAKCVQGTVPELWFMV
;
A
#
# COMPACT_ATOMS: atom_id res chain seq x y z
N MET A 1 -19.43 26.08 -29.59
CA MET A 1 -20.16 26.03 -28.29
C MET A 1 -20.10 24.65 -27.65
N HIS A 2 -20.38 23.55 -28.35
CA HIS A 2 -20.31 22.19 -27.79
C HIS A 2 -18.91 21.74 -27.33
N VAL A 3 -17.84 22.07 -28.08
CA VAL A 3 -16.47 21.68 -27.72
C VAL A 3 -16.00 22.33 -26.42
N SER A 4 -16.28 23.61 -26.21
CA SER A 4 -15.92 24.33 -24.97
C SER A 4 -16.69 23.81 -23.75
N VAL A 5 -17.94 23.37 -23.94
CA VAL A 5 -18.74 22.75 -22.87
C VAL A 5 -18.22 21.36 -22.54
N ILE A 6 -17.85 20.55 -23.55
CA ILE A 6 -17.24 19.23 -23.34
C ILE A 6 -15.89 19.36 -22.63
N LEU A 7 -15.04 20.31 -23.04
CA LEU A 7 -13.76 20.56 -22.39
C LEU A 7 -13.94 20.99 -20.92
N GLY A 8 -14.90 21.87 -20.66
CA GLY A 8 -15.24 22.32 -19.31
C GLY A 8 -15.76 21.19 -18.43
N VAL A 9 -16.61 20.31 -18.98
CA VAL A 9 -17.11 19.13 -18.28
C VAL A 9 -15.97 18.16 -17.97
N VAL A 10 -15.10 17.82 -18.93
CA VAL A 10 -13.93 16.93 -18.74
C VAL A 10 -12.98 17.45 -17.67
N LEU A 11 -12.68 18.76 -17.68
CA LEU A 11 -11.85 19.40 -16.66
C LEU A 11 -12.49 19.38 -15.27
N LEU A 12 -13.82 19.51 -15.18
CA LEU A 12 -14.57 19.36 -13.92
C LEU A 12 -14.53 17.91 -13.38
N GLN A 13 -14.55 16.89 -14.25
CA GLN A 13 -14.46 15.49 -13.80
C GLN A 13 -13.06 15.16 -13.26
N ALA A 14 -12.01 15.75 -13.83
CA ALA A 14 -10.63 15.57 -13.37
C ALA A 14 -10.38 16.15 -11.96
N ILE A 15 -11.20 17.11 -11.50
CA ILE A 15 -11.09 17.71 -10.16
C ILE A 15 -11.78 16.85 -9.09
N TYR A 16 -12.69 15.96 -9.47
CA TYR A 16 -13.56 15.22 -8.55
C TYR A 16 -13.11 13.78 -8.26
N VAL A 17 -12.03 13.29 -8.85
CA VAL A 17 -11.49 11.96 -8.53
C VAL A 17 -10.64 12.08 -7.26
N SER A 18 -11.29 12.17 -6.11
CA SER A 18 -10.69 11.69 -4.86
C SER A 18 -10.78 10.17 -4.93
N ALA A 19 -9.67 9.51 -5.26
CA ALA A 19 -9.59 8.06 -5.13
C ALA A 19 -9.68 7.72 -3.64
N GLY A 20 -10.88 7.39 -3.17
CA GLY A 20 -11.05 6.77 -1.87
C GLY A 20 -10.39 5.39 -1.84
N PRO A 21 -10.32 4.76 -0.66
CA PRO A 21 -9.90 3.36 -0.55
C PRO A 21 -10.69 2.47 -1.52
N PRO A 22 -10.08 1.44 -2.12
CA PRO A 22 -10.78 0.53 -3.01
C PRO A 22 -11.97 -0.16 -2.33
N ASP A 23 -13.02 -0.48 -3.09
CA ASP A 23 -14.25 -1.10 -2.56
C ASP A 23 -14.02 -2.45 -1.85
N TRP A 24 -12.89 -3.12 -2.12
CA TRP A 24 -12.50 -4.39 -1.51
C TRP A 24 -11.80 -4.23 -0.15
N ILE A 25 -11.55 -2.99 0.30
CA ILE A 25 -11.03 -2.67 1.64
C ILE A 25 -12.21 -2.38 2.58
N PRO A 26 -12.44 -3.21 3.61
CA PRO A 26 -13.47 -2.95 4.60
C PRO A 26 -13.20 -1.66 5.39
N PRO A 27 -14.19 -0.80 5.66
CA PRO A 27 -14.02 0.39 6.47
C PRO A 27 -13.44 0.10 7.87
N GLU A 28 -13.79 -1.04 8.45
CA GLU A 28 -13.33 -1.48 9.77
C GLU A 28 -11.81 -1.70 9.80
N MET A 29 -11.22 -2.13 8.67
CA MET A 29 -9.76 -2.25 8.54
C MET A 29 -9.09 -0.86 8.64
N LEU A 30 -9.66 0.15 7.98
CA LEU A 30 -9.15 1.51 8.00
C LEU A 30 -9.22 2.15 9.39
N GLU A 31 -10.27 1.84 10.15
CA GLU A 31 -10.40 2.28 11.53
C GLU A 31 -9.36 1.61 12.44
N MET A 32 -9.16 0.29 12.28
CA MET A 32 -8.21 -0.49 13.07
C MET A 32 -6.77 0.01 12.92
N VAL A 33 -6.35 0.34 11.71
CA VAL A 33 -4.97 0.79 11.41
C VAL A 33 -4.76 2.29 11.64
N GLN A 34 -5.81 3.05 11.95
CA GLN A 34 -5.73 4.52 11.94
C GLN A 34 -4.71 5.08 12.96
N ALA A 35 -4.61 4.46 14.13
CA ALA A 35 -3.68 4.89 15.17
C ALA A 35 -2.23 4.64 14.76
N ASP A 36 -1.92 3.44 14.25
CA ASP A 36 -0.58 3.08 13.77
C ASP A 36 -0.18 3.84 12.52
N LYS A 37 -1.12 4.08 11.60
CA LYS A 37 -0.90 4.98 10.47
C LYS A 37 -0.40 6.35 10.94
N LYS A 38 -1.12 7.00 11.88
CA LYS A 38 -0.73 8.32 12.40
C LYS A 38 0.64 8.27 13.09
N ARG A 39 0.91 7.22 13.86
CA ARG A 39 2.18 7.02 14.56
C ARG A 39 3.34 6.85 13.57
N CYS A 40 3.24 5.90 12.65
CA CYS A 40 4.27 5.62 11.64
C CYS A 40 4.51 6.85 10.73
N MET A 41 3.47 7.59 10.37
CA MET A 41 3.62 8.85 9.62
C MET A 41 4.45 9.88 10.40
N ALA A 42 4.15 10.05 11.69
CA ALA A 42 4.88 10.98 12.55
C ALA A 42 6.33 10.54 12.79
N GLU A 43 6.58 9.25 12.98
CA GLU A 43 7.93 8.68 13.21
C GLU A 43 8.85 8.83 11.99
N HIS A 44 8.32 8.65 10.78
CA HIS A 44 9.12 8.64 9.55
C HIS A 44 9.00 9.90 8.70
N GLY A 45 8.17 10.87 9.12
CA GLY A 45 7.96 12.11 8.36
C GLY A 45 7.15 11.91 7.07
N THR A 46 6.33 10.87 7.02
CA THR A 46 5.55 10.50 5.84
C THR A 46 4.31 11.37 5.72
N SER A 47 4.13 12.00 4.56
CA SER A 47 2.94 12.79 4.27
C SER A 47 1.83 11.93 3.66
N GLN A 48 0.57 12.35 3.82
CA GLN A 48 -0.56 11.68 3.14
C GLN A 48 -0.39 11.72 1.61
N ALA A 49 0.13 12.83 1.07
CA ALA A 49 0.38 12.95 -0.36
C ALA A 49 1.36 11.89 -0.88
N LEU A 50 2.35 11.49 -0.09
CA LEU A 50 3.29 10.44 -0.48
C LEU A 50 2.64 9.05 -0.48
N ILE A 51 1.74 8.79 0.47
CA ILE A 51 0.92 7.57 0.48
C ILE A 51 0.00 7.54 -0.75
N ASP A 52 -0.65 8.67 -1.05
CA ASP A 52 -1.53 8.80 -2.21
C ASP A 52 -0.76 8.58 -3.53
N GLU A 53 0.45 9.15 -3.67
CA GLU A 53 1.31 8.93 -4.83
C GLU A 53 1.70 7.45 -5.00
N VAL A 54 1.99 6.75 -3.91
CA VAL A 54 2.29 5.32 -3.98
C VAL A 54 1.05 4.50 -4.36
N ASN A 55 -0.13 4.86 -3.85
CA ASN A 55 -1.40 4.26 -4.26
C ASN A 55 -1.72 4.53 -5.74
N ASP A 56 -1.28 5.66 -6.29
CA ASP A 56 -1.32 5.99 -7.72
C ASP A 56 -0.27 5.22 -8.55
N GLY A 57 0.48 4.29 -7.93
CA GLY A 57 1.48 3.46 -8.60
C GLY A 57 2.88 4.07 -8.66
N LYS A 58 3.12 5.21 -8.00
CA LYS A 58 4.44 5.89 -8.00
C LYS A 58 5.24 5.49 -6.77
N LEU A 59 5.66 4.24 -6.72
CA LEU A 59 6.52 3.75 -5.66
C LEU A 59 7.95 4.30 -5.80
N THR A 60 8.42 5.03 -4.79
CA THR A 60 9.77 5.62 -4.74
C THR A 60 10.59 5.01 -3.60
N ASN A 61 11.91 4.93 -3.77
CA ASN A 61 12.82 4.50 -2.70
C ASN A 61 13.12 5.65 -1.73
N ASP A 62 12.07 6.31 -1.25
CA ASP A 62 12.18 7.35 -0.22
C ASP A 62 12.10 6.70 1.17
N ARG A 63 13.01 7.08 2.08
CA ARG A 63 13.06 6.51 3.43
C ARG A 63 11.81 6.79 4.25
N SER A 64 11.15 7.92 4.04
CA SER A 64 9.91 8.24 4.74
C SER A 64 8.83 7.20 4.44
N ILE A 65 8.56 6.92 3.16
CA ILE A 65 7.50 5.99 2.76
C ILE A 65 7.86 4.51 2.97
N THR A 66 9.11 4.13 2.69
CA THR A 66 9.53 2.72 2.79
C THR A 66 9.61 2.28 4.26
N CYS A 67 10.10 3.14 5.16
CA CYS A 67 10.04 2.85 6.59
C CYS A 67 8.62 2.98 7.16
N TYR A 68 7.78 3.85 6.61
CA TYR A 68 6.36 3.86 6.96
C TYR A 68 5.68 2.51 6.67
N MET A 69 5.90 1.93 5.49
CA MET A 69 5.37 0.62 5.14
C MET A 69 5.86 -0.46 6.12
N ASN A 70 7.16 -0.48 6.43
CA ASN A 70 7.72 -1.42 7.39
C ASN A 70 7.11 -1.24 8.78
N CYS A 71 7.06 -0.02 9.30
CA CYS A 71 6.48 0.32 10.60
C CYS A 71 5.02 -0.14 10.72
N LEU A 72 4.24 0.06 9.66
CA LEU A 72 2.84 -0.32 9.66
C LEU A 72 2.66 -1.84 9.65
N LEU A 73 3.42 -2.58 8.82
CA LEU A 73 3.36 -4.04 8.80
C LEU A 73 3.85 -4.66 10.12
N ASP A 74 4.93 -4.12 10.69
CA ASP A 74 5.50 -4.55 11.96
C ASP A 74 4.52 -4.34 13.14
N ALA A 75 3.74 -3.26 13.13
CA ALA A 75 2.72 -2.99 14.15
C ALA A 75 1.67 -4.10 14.30
N PHE A 76 1.46 -4.89 13.23
CA PHE A 76 0.54 -6.03 13.19
C PHE A 76 1.26 -7.39 13.17
N SER A 77 2.57 -7.39 13.46
CA SER A 77 3.43 -8.60 13.41
C SER A 77 3.39 -9.30 12.05
N LEU A 78 3.31 -8.52 10.97
CA LEU A 78 3.34 -9.00 9.58
C LEU A 78 4.76 -8.99 8.99
N VAL A 79 5.77 -8.69 9.81
CA VAL A 79 7.18 -8.75 9.48
C VAL A 79 7.87 -9.66 10.49
N ASP A 80 8.74 -10.55 10.01
CA ASP A 80 9.51 -11.50 10.80
C ASP A 80 10.78 -10.86 11.41
N GLU A 81 11.48 -11.61 12.27
CA GLU A 81 12.73 -11.14 12.90
C GLU A 81 13.86 -10.86 11.90
N GLU A 82 13.77 -11.40 10.69
CA GLU A 82 14.72 -11.18 9.60
C GLU A 82 14.33 -9.98 8.72
N GLY A 83 13.18 -9.34 8.96
CA GLY A 83 12.66 -8.22 8.18
C GLY A 83 11.96 -8.63 6.88
N ASN A 84 11.52 -9.89 6.76
CA ASN A 84 10.70 -10.37 5.64
C ASN A 84 9.22 -10.36 6.01
N LEU A 85 8.32 -10.46 5.02
CA LEU A 85 6.90 -10.60 5.32
C LEU A 85 6.58 -11.95 5.99
N GLU A 86 5.81 -11.90 7.07
CA GLU A 86 5.36 -13.09 7.79
C GLU A 86 4.14 -13.70 7.08
N ALA A 87 4.44 -14.57 6.11
CA ALA A 87 3.47 -15.09 5.15
C ALA A 87 2.31 -15.85 5.82
N GLU A 88 2.59 -16.61 6.88
CA GLU A 88 1.54 -17.37 7.59
C GLU A 88 0.53 -16.42 8.23
N MET A 89 1.01 -15.36 8.90
CA MET A 89 0.16 -14.35 9.51
C MET A 89 -0.62 -13.55 8.44
N LEU A 90 0.04 -13.17 7.35
CA LEU A 90 -0.60 -12.44 6.24
C LEU A 90 -1.75 -13.22 5.61
N LEU A 91 -1.63 -14.55 5.46
CA LEU A 91 -2.72 -15.38 4.94
C LEU A 91 -3.95 -15.39 5.86
N THR A 92 -3.81 -15.11 7.15
CA THR A 92 -4.96 -15.05 8.08
C THR A 92 -5.75 -13.75 7.98
N VAL A 93 -5.11 -12.66 7.50
CA VAL A 93 -5.75 -11.34 7.36
C VAL A 93 -6.26 -11.08 5.94
N ILE A 94 -5.79 -11.85 4.95
CA ILE A 94 -6.26 -11.76 3.57
C ILE A 94 -7.71 -12.30 3.49
N PRO A 95 -8.66 -11.54 2.92
CA PRO A 95 -10.02 -12.02 2.70
C PRO A 95 -10.06 -13.30 1.87
N GLU A 96 -11.01 -14.20 2.16
CA GLU A 96 -11.10 -15.54 1.52
C GLU A 96 -11.03 -15.49 -0.01
N GLN A 97 -11.71 -14.53 -0.62
CA GLN A 97 -11.75 -14.32 -2.07
C GLN A 97 -10.38 -14.01 -2.70
N PHE A 98 -9.40 -13.57 -1.90
CA PHE A 98 -8.05 -13.23 -2.33
C PHE A 98 -7.01 -14.24 -1.85
N LEU A 99 -7.37 -15.33 -1.16
CA LEU A 99 -6.39 -16.29 -0.62
C LEU A 99 -5.53 -16.96 -1.69
N GLU A 100 -6.11 -17.34 -2.83
CA GLU A 100 -5.35 -17.98 -3.92
C GLU A 100 -4.29 -17.03 -4.49
N ILE A 101 -4.71 -15.80 -4.84
CA ILE A 101 -3.80 -14.79 -5.39
C ILE A 101 -2.80 -14.32 -4.32
N GLY A 102 -3.25 -14.15 -3.08
CA GLY A 102 -2.44 -13.80 -1.91
C GLY A 102 -1.33 -14.82 -1.67
N THR A 103 -1.66 -16.11 -1.69
CA THR A 103 -0.68 -17.20 -1.56
C THR A 103 0.36 -17.14 -2.67
N LYS A 104 -0.08 -16.93 -3.91
CA LYS A 104 0.83 -16.79 -5.06
C LYS A 104 1.76 -15.58 -4.93
N ILE A 105 1.25 -14.45 -4.46
CA ILE A 105 2.03 -13.24 -4.21
C ILE A 105 3.04 -13.48 -3.10
N LEU A 106 2.63 -14.02 -1.95
CA LEU A 106 3.51 -14.24 -0.80
C LEU A 106 4.63 -15.23 -1.15
N ASN A 107 4.32 -16.33 -1.85
CA ASN A 107 5.33 -17.27 -2.33
C ASN A 107 6.38 -16.63 -3.24
N LYS A 108 5.99 -15.60 -4.00
CA LYS A 108 6.88 -14.89 -4.93
C LYS A 108 7.62 -13.73 -4.27
N CYS A 109 6.94 -12.99 -3.40
CA CYS A 109 7.34 -11.65 -3.01
C CYS A 109 7.70 -11.50 -1.53
N ALA A 110 7.27 -12.41 -0.64
CA ALA A 110 7.41 -12.22 0.81
C ALA A 110 8.86 -12.04 1.30
N LYS A 111 9.81 -12.65 0.60
CA LYS A 111 11.25 -12.56 0.91
C LYS A 111 11.97 -11.85 -0.23
N GLN A 112 12.53 -10.68 0.07
CA GLN A 112 13.38 -9.92 -0.83
C GLN A 112 14.67 -9.52 -0.11
N ASP A 113 15.72 -9.26 -0.89
CA ASP A 113 16.97 -8.72 -0.38
C ASP A 113 16.85 -7.20 -0.17
N GLY A 114 17.64 -6.67 0.77
CA GLY A 114 17.72 -5.25 1.09
C GLY A 114 18.77 -5.01 2.17
N ALA A 115 19.33 -3.80 2.26
CA ALA A 115 20.36 -3.49 3.26
C ALA A 115 19.79 -3.36 4.67
N ASP A 116 18.49 -3.05 4.80
CA ASP A 116 17.77 -2.95 6.06
C ASP A 116 16.27 -3.28 5.88
N PRO A 117 15.47 -3.38 6.96
CA PRO A 117 14.05 -3.73 6.85
C PRO A 117 13.23 -2.80 5.95
N CYS A 118 13.49 -1.49 5.94
CA CYS A 118 12.73 -0.58 5.08
C CYS A 118 13.05 -0.82 3.60
N GLU A 119 14.32 -1.07 3.26
CA GLU A 119 14.70 -1.41 1.88
C GLU A 119 14.18 -2.78 1.45
N LYS A 120 14.15 -3.76 2.36
CA LYS A 120 13.48 -5.05 2.09
C LYS A 120 12.01 -4.85 1.76
N ILE A 121 11.28 -4.09 2.58
CA ILE A 121 9.85 -3.80 2.35
C ILE A 121 9.63 -3.00 1.06
N PHE A 122 10.55 -2.12 0.68
CA PHE A 122 10.52 -1.46 -0.62
C PHE A 122 10.60 -2.46 -1.79
N GLU A 123 11.53 -3.41 -1.74
CA GLU A 123 11.66 -4.44 -2.78
C GLU A 123 10.45 -5.40 -2.79
N VAL A 124 9.89 -5.72 -1.62
CA VAL A 124 8.63 -6.45 -1.50
C VAL A 124 7.50 -5.68 -2.18
N ALA A 125 7.33 -4.39 -1.86
CA ALA A 125 6.30 -3.53 -2.43
C ALA A 125 6.40 -3.46 -3.96
N LYS A 126 7.63 -3.31 -4.50
CA LYS A 126 7.88 -3.38 -5.94
C LYS A 126 7.46 -4.72 -6.55
N CYS A 127 7.79 -5.83 -5.90
CA CYS A 127 7.41 -7.16 -6.36
C CYS A 127 5.89 -7.34 -6.39
N VAL A 128 5.19 -6.91 -5.34
CA VAL A 128 3.72 -7.01 -5.22
C VAL A 128 3.05 -6.13 -6.28
N GLN A 129 3.38 -4.83 -6.33
CA GLN A 129 2.81 -3.88 -7.29
C GLN A 129 3.11 -4.30 -8.74
N GLY A 130 4.29 -4.86 -9.02
CA GLY A 130 4.62 -5.38 -10.35
C GLY A 130 3.93 -6.72 -10.71
N THR A 131 3.38 -7.43 -9.72
CA THR A 131 2.71 -8.72 -9.93
C THR A 131 1.19 -8.59 -10.01
N VAL A 132 0.60 -7.71 -9.21
CA VAL A 132 -0.86 -7.48 -9.12
C VAL A 132 -1.18 -5.98 -8.90
N PRO A 133 -0.85 -5.10 -9.86
CA PRO A 133 -1.07 -3.66 -9.71
C PRO A 133 -2.55 -3.30 -9.45
N GLU A 134 -3.49 -4.12 -9.92
CA GLU A 134 -4.94 -3.94 -9.74
C GLU A 134 -5.44 -4.17 -8.31
N LEU A 135 -4.65 -4.87 -7.47
CA LEU A 135 -4.92 -5.09 -6.05
C LEU A 135 -3.97 -4.30 -5.15
N TRP A 136 -3.15 -3.40 -5.72
CA TRP A 136 -2.25 -2.57 -4.94
C TRP A 136 -3.03 -1.53 -4.13
N PHE A 137 -2.77 -1.50 -2.83
CA PHE A 137 -3.25 -0.47 -1.94
C PHE A 137 -2.43 -0.48 -0.65
N MET A 138 -2.15 0.70 -0.13
CA MET A 138 -1.64 0.92 1.22
C MET A 138 -2.48 1.98 1.93
N VAL A 139 -2.70 1.78 3.22
CA VAL A 139 -3.46 2.71 4.06
C VAL A 139 -2.66 3.94 4.41
#